data_AF-A0A1G9ESD7-F1
#
_entry.id   AF-A0A1G9ESD7-F1
#
_cell.length_a   1.000
_cell.length_b   1.000
_cell.length_c   1.000
_cell.angle_alpha   90.00
_cell.angle_beta   90.00
_cell.angle_gamma   90.00
#
_symmetry.space_group_name_H-M   'P 1'
#
loop_
_entity.id
_entity.type
_entity.pdbx_description
1 polymer ?
#
loop_
_entity_poly.entity_id
_entity_poly.type
_entity_poly.pdbx_seq_one_letter_code
_entity_poly.pdbx_strand_id
1 'polypeptide(L)'
;MSTAQKTSGPPAPVPGLASALVWGAGQLLNRQAGKAAFFFAFFAALIGWEMGTGNYYAGMDYAPRTNGGFFVKGLWGLFTLGTQPRQMTVTGLSEGDNSIVLMANGLISLLTLALLAIVWVWSVRDAHAYRRALASGGARETSRAYFKRVWEGAFAYIVLSPGLVLMVFMSVLPVLFGILVAFTDYNRDNLPPKNLVNWVGFENFATIFAVPSWTATFVGVLGWTFVWAVVATATTYAAGFLQAVLLANRKVKFPRVWRSVFLLPWAVPGIVSALVFRSMFNGQFGPISQWLMDTGLTDERVYWFTDPSHPNLARGVALLVNLWLGFPFFMALVGGVLTNIPDSYYEAARMDGAGPLQQLRHITFPVVHRTVAPLLILAFVSNFNNFGVIYFLTQGGPDNADYRFAGSTDLLITWLFNLTLDNRLYNIGAVMSMLIFVIVGTISVWNLNRSKAIREL
;
A
#
# COMPACT_ATOMS: atom_id res chain seq x y z
N MET A 1 -55.01 -34.96 0.55
CA MET A 1 -55.11 -34.15 -0.69
C MET A 1 -54.85 -32.70 -0.34
N SER A 2 -53.61 -32.23 -0.52
CA SER A 2 -53.28 -30.80 -0.41
C SER A 2 -53.22 -30.25 -1.84
N THR A 3 -54.20 -29.42 -2.18
CA THR A 3 -54.30 -28.70 -3.44
C THR A 3 -53.17 -27.67 -3.51
N ALA A 4 -52.07 -28.05 -4.14
CA ALA A 4 -51.03 -27.10 -4.54
C ALA A 4 -51.66 -26.09 -5.52
N GLN A 5 -52.03 -24.92 -5.00
CA GLN A 5 -52.43 -23.76 -5.79
C GLN A 5 -51.27 -23.44 -6.75
N LYS A 6 -51.40 -23.86 -8.02
CA LYS A 6 -50.49 -23.47 -9.10
C LYS A 6 -50.49 -21.94 -9.15
N THR A 7 -49.44 -21.32 -8.62
CA THR A 7 -49.32 -19.85 -8.66
C THR A 7 -49.20 -19.43 -10.13
N SER A 8 -50.24 -18.78 -10.65
CA SER A 8 -50.41 -18.35 -12.05
C SER A 8 -49.40 -17.27 -12.46
N GLY A 9 -48.14 -17.67 -12.65
CA GLY A 9 -47.06 -16.76 -13.04
C GLY A 9 -45.98 -17.48 -13.85
N PRO A 10 -45.05 -16.72 -14.46
CA PRO A 10 -44.05 -17.26 -15.37
C PRO A 10 -43.12 -18.27 -14.67
N PRO A 11 -42.50 -19.21 -15.39
CA PRO A 11 -41.55 -20.16 -14.80
C PRO A 11 -40.34 -19.42 -14.20
N ALA A 12 -39.75 -19.98 -13.14
CA ALA A 12 -38.63 -19.39 -12.39
C ALA A 12 -37.48 -18.77 -13.22
N PRO A 13 -37.01 -19.35 -14.34
CA PRO A 13 -35.96 -18.73 -15.16
C PRO A 13 -36.38 -17.42 -15.82
N VAL A 14 -37.67 -17.21 -16.12
CA VAL A 14 -38.15 -16.05 -16.89
C VAL A 14 -37.91 -14.71 -16.15
N PRO A 15 -38.27 -14.56 -14.86
CA PRO A 15 -37.88 -13.36 -14.10
C PRO A 15 -36.38 -13.15 -13.99
N GLY A 16 -35.58 -14.23 -13.85
CA GLY A 16 -34.13 -14.12 -13.83
C GLY A 16 -33.56 -13.56 -15.14
N LEU A 17 -34.01 -14.10 -16.28
CA LEU A 17 -33.62 -13.64 -17.61
C LEU A 17 -34.08 -12.20 -17.88
N ALA A 18 -35.29 -11.83 -17.43
CA ALA A 18 -35.77 -10.46 -17.55
C ALA A 18 -34.87 -9.46 -16.78
N SER A 19 -34.51 -9.78 -15.53
CA SER A 19 -33.56 -8.97 -14.74
C SER A 19 -32.14 -8.96 -15.30
N ALA A 20 -31.76 -9.97 -16.10
CA ALA A 20 -30.46 -10.00 -16.75
C ALA A 20 -30.36 -8.95 -17.88
N LEU A 21 -31.46 -8.70 -18.60
CA LEU A 21 -31.55 -7.71 -19.68
C LEU A 21 -31.78 -6.29 -19.16
N VAL A 22 -32.74 -6.12 -18.24
CA VAL A 22 -33.08 -4.83 -17.64
C VAL A 22 -33.15 -5.03 -16.14
N TRP A 23 -32.25 -4.40 -15.38
CA TRP A 23 -32.13 -4.71 -13.96
C TRP A 23 -33.40 -4.27 -13.24
N GLY A 24 -33.96 -5.17 -12.43
CA GLY A 24 -35.25 -4.95 -11.76
C GLY A 24 -36.48 -5.43 -12.53
N ALA A 25 -36.39 -5.79 -13.82
CA ALA A 25 -37.54 -6.24 -14.60
C ALA A 25 -38.14 -7.57 -14.08
N GLY A 26 -37.30 -8.50 -13.63
CA GLY A 26 -37.75 -9.73 -12.97
C GLY A 26 -38.47 -9.49 -11.65
N GLN A 27 -38.01 -8.53 -10.86
CA GLN A 27 -38.69 -8.10 -9.63
C GLN A 27 -40.05 -7.48 -9.94
N LEU A 28 -40.17 -6.74 -11.06
CA LEU A 28 -41.45 -6.19 -11.52
C LEU A 28 -42.43 -7.30 -11.94
N LEU A 29 -41.95 -8.30 -12.69
CA LEU A 29 -42.73 -9.51 -13.03
C LEU A 29 -43.19 -10.28 -11.79
N ASN A 30 -42.38 -10.27 -10.74
CA ASN A 30 -42.70 -10.85 -9.43
C ASN A 30 -43.60 -9.95 -8.56
N ARG A 31 -44.09 -8.81 -9.08
CA ARG A 31 -44.92 -7.81 -8.37
C ARG A 31 -44.21 -7.15 -7.17
N GLN A 32 -42.88 -7.03 -7.22
CA GLN A 32 -42.05 -6.36 -6.22
C GLN A 32 -41.55 -4.99 -6.73
N ALA A 33 -42.47 -4.04 -6.92
CA ALA A 33 -42.17 -2.74 -7.52
C ALA A 33 -41.06 -1.95 -6.80
N GLY A 34 -41.01 -2.00 -5.46
CA GLY A 34 -39.97 -1.32 -4.68
C GLY A 34 -38.56 -1.86 -4.92
N LYS A 35 -38.40 -3.18 -5.06
CA LYS A 35 -37.12 -3.78 -5.44
C LYS A 35 -36.77 -3.52 -6.90
N ALA A 36 -37.78 -3.58 -7.78
CA ALA A 36 -37.62 -3.28 -9.19
C ALA A 36 -37.06 -1.87 -9.38
N ALA A 37 -37.63 -0.87 -8.69
CA ALA A 37 -37.15 0.51 -8.71
C ALA A 37 -35.70 0.65 -8.22
N PHE A 38 -35.33 -0.03 -7.12
CA PHE A 38 -33.96 -0.01 -6.60
C PHE A 38 -32.94 -0.52 -7.63
N PHE A 39 -33.15 -1.71 -8.20
CA PHE A 39 -32.23 -2.26 -9.19
C PHE A 39 -32.25 -1.48 -10.51
N PHE A 40 -33.42 -1.00 -10.92
CA PHE A 40 -33.56 -0.16 -12.11
C PHE A 40 -32.82 1.17 -11.96
N ALA A 41 -32.74 1.76 -10.75
CA ALA A 41 -31.98 2.97 -10.52
C ALA A 41 -30.48 2.79 -10.82
N PHE A 42 -29.88 1.65 -10.45
CA PHE A 42 -28.49 1.34 -10.80
C PHE A 42 -28.31 1.15 -12.32
N PHE A 43 -29.25 0.47 -12.98
CA PHE A 43 -29.23 0.30 -14.43
C PHE A 43 -29.36 1.64 -15.17
N ALA A 44 -30.32 2.46 -14.77
CA ALA A 44 -30.52 3.80 -15.32
C ALA A 44 -29.31 4.70 -15.07
N ALA A 45 -28.65 4.60 -13.90
CA ALA A 45 -27.42 5.32 -13.61
C ALA A 45 -26.25 4.87 -14.51
N LEU A 46 -26.08 3.55 -14.71
CA LEU A 46 -25.06 3.00 -15.62
C LEU A 46 -25.27 3.51 -17.06
N ILE A 47 -26.47 3.34 -17.60
CA ILE A 47 -26.80 3.78 -18.96
C ILE A 47 -26.73 5.30 -19.07
N GLY A 48 -27.26 6.03 -18.10
CA GLY A 48 -27.25 7.49 -18.07
C GLY A 48 -25.83 8.07 -18.01
N TRP A 49 -24.93 7.45 -17.25
CA TRP A 49 -23.52 7.84 -17.24
C TRP A 49 -22.90 7.60 -18.62
N GLU A 50 -23.07 6.40 -19.19
CA GLU A 50 -22.48 6.07 -20.49
C GLU A 50 -22.99 6.99 -21.61
N MET A 51 -24.30 7.20 -21.68
CA MET A 51 -24.92 8.06 -22.69
C MET A 51 -24.64 9.54 -22.45
N GLY A 52 -24.54 9.98 -21.20
CA GLY A 52 -24.26 11.38 -20.85
C GLY A 52 -22.81 11.79 -21.07
N THR A 53 -21.89 10.82 -21.11
CA THR A 53 -20.46 11.07 -21.35
C THR A 53 -20.02 10.71 -22.77
N GLY A 54 -20.81 9.92 -23.49
CA GLY A 54 -20.56 9.54 -24.87
C GLY A 54 -21.28 10.44 -25.87
N ASN A 55 -20.81 10.40 -27.12
CA ASN A 55 -21.45 11.06 -28.24
C ASN A 55 -21.90 10.04 -29.29
N TYR A 56 -22.80 9.16 -28.87
CA TYR A 56 -23.30 8.05 -29.71
C TYR A 56 -24.15 8.50 -30.90
N TYR A 57 -24.53 9.78 -30.95
CA TYR A 57 -25.43 10.34 -31.95
C TYR A 57 -24.71 11.28 -32.95
N ALA A 58 -23.40 11.47 -32.83
CA ALA A 58 -22.62 12.32 -33.73
C ALA A 58 -22.21 11.59 -35.01
N GLY A 59 -23.13 11.53 -35.98
CA GLY A 59 -22.82 11.18 -37.37
C GLY A 59 -22.56 9.69 -37.65
N MET A 60 -22.24 9.37 -38.93
CA MET A 60 -22.11 7.99 -39.42
C MET A 60 -20.77 7.31 -39.06
N ASP A 61 -19.75 8.07 -38.65
CA ASP A 61 -18.41 7.56 -38.35
C ASP A 61 -18.20 7.38 -36.84
N TYR A 62 -18.79 6.30 -36.30
CA TYR A 62 -18.58 5.92 -34.91
C TYR A 62 -17.14 5.43 -34.68
N ALA A 63 -16.51 5.97 -33.64
CA ALA A 63 -15.21 5.54 -33.15
C ALA A 63 -15.21 5.56 -31.61
N PRO A 64 -14.83 4.47 -30.92
CA PRO A 64 -14.81 4.41 -29.45
C PRO A 64 -14.00 5.54 -28.80
N ARG A 65 -12.93 5.99 -29.48
CA ARG A 65 -12.06 7.09 -29.05
C ARG A 65 -12.80 8.43 -28.86
N THR A 66 -13.62 8.80 -29.84
CA THR A 66 -14.26 10.13 -29.93
C THR A 66 -15.71 10.10 -29.49
N ASN A 67 -16.41 8.99 -29.73
CA ASN A 67 -17.85 8.86 -29.54
C ASN A 67 -18.23 7.98 -28.33
N GLY A 68 -17.34 7.09 -27.88
CA GLY A 68 -17.60 6.24 -26.72
C GLY A 68 -17.79 7.06 -25.45
N GLY A 69 -18.72 6.63 -24.60
CA GLY A 69 -18.88 7.17 -23.25
C GLY A 69 -17.80 6.66 -22.30
N PHE A 70 -17.93 6.98 -21.02
CA PHE A 70 -16.92 6.71 -20.00
C PHE A 70 -16.47 5.24 -19.99
N PHE A 71 -17.41 4.29 -20.05
CA PHE A 71 -17.10 2.87 -19.98
C PHE A 71 -16.51 2.37 -21.31
N VAL A 72 -17.13 2.68 -22.44
CA VAL A 72 -16.65 2.20 -23.76
C VAL A 72 -15.30 2.80 -24.12
N LYS A 73 -15.14 4.12 -23.95
CA LYS A 73 -13.85 4.81 -24.15
C LYS A 73 -12.81 4.36 -23.13
N GLY A 74 -13.22 4.12 -21.87
CA GLY A 74 -12.34 3.58 -20.84
C GLY A 74 -11.78 2.20 -21.21
N LEU A 75 -12.64 1.26 -21.60
CA LEU A 75 -12.21 -0.07 -22.01
C LEU A 75 -11.36 -0.02 -23.28
N TRP A 76 -11.77 0.77 -24.29
CA TRP A 76 -10.97 0.99 -25.49
C TRP A 76 -9.59 1.56 -25.17
N GLY A 77 -9.52 2.57 -24.29
CA GLY A 77 -8.28 3.20 -23.86
C GLY A 77 -7.37 2.27 -23.07
N LEU A 78 -7.93 1.35 -22.29
CA LEU A 78 -7.19 0.32 -21.58
C LEU A 78 -6.46 -0.62 -22.55
N PHE A 79 -7.11 -1.05 -23.63
CA PHE A 79 -6.48 -1.98 -24.58
C PHE A 79 -5.55 -1.27 -25.58
N THR A 80 -5.95 -0.11 -26.08
CA THR A 80 -5.21 0.56 -27.16
C THR A 80 -4.10 1.48 -26.67
N LEU A 81 -4.21 2.00 -25.44
CA LEU A 81 -3.33 3.06 -24.91
C LEU A 81 -3.29 4.33 -25.79
N GLY A 82 -4.29 4.52 -26.63
CA GLY A 82 -4.38 5.64 -27.57
C GLY A 82 -3.92 5.27 -28.98
N THR A 83 -4.29 6.12 -29.94
CA THR A 83 -4.00 5.90 -31.37
C THR A 83 -3.44 7.14 -32.05
N GLN A 84 -3.66 8.32 -31.47
CA GLN A 84 -3.20 9.59 -32.04
C GLN A 84 -2.27 10.31 -31.05
N PRO A 85 -0.95 10.38 -31.32
CA PRO A 85 -0.04 11.20 -30.52
C PRO A 85 -0.29 12.70 -30.75
N ARG A 86 0.14 13.51 -29.80
CA ARG A 86 0.07 14.98 -29.92
C ARG A 86 1.08 15.48 -30.95
N GLN A 87 0.60 16.19 -31.96
CA GLN A 87 1.43 16.71 -33.05
C GLN A 87 1.24 18.22 -33.21
N MET A 88 2.26 18.89 -33.75
CA MET A 88 2.16 20.29 -34.14
C MET A 88 1.42 20.39 -35.47
N THR A 89 0.27 21.03 -35.47
CA THR A 89 -0.51 21.33 -36.68
C THR A 89 -0.44 22.81 -37.00
N VAL A 90 -0.90 23.20 -38.19
CA VAL A 90 -0.90 24.59 -38.67
C VAL A 90 -1.67 25.53 -37.72
N THR A 91 -2.66 25.01 -36.99
CA THR A 91 -3.50 25.76 -36.04
C THR A 91 -3.03 25.63 -34.58
N GLY A 92 -1.88 24.99 -34.34
CA GLY A 92 -1.33 24.73 -33.00
C GLY A 92 -1.22 23.25 -32.66
N LEU A 93 -1.07 22.93 -31.37
CA LEU A 93 -0.94 21.54 -30.92
C LEU A 93 -2.28 20.80 -31.01
N SER A 94 -2.31 19.64 -31.67
CA SER A 94 -3.50 18.78 -31.73
C SER A 94 -3.89 18.23 -30.34
N GLU A 95 -5.14 17.80 -30.19
CA GLU A 95 -5.55 16.97 -29.07
C GLU A 95 -5.02 15.54 -29.28
N GLY A 96 -3.87 15.26 -28.67
CA GLY A 96 -3.30 13.91 -28.63
C GLY A 96 -3.87 13.09 -27.48
N ASP A 97 -3.91 11.77 -27.68
CA ASP A 97 -4.28 10.82 -26.65
C ASP A 97 -3.21 10.76 -25.56
N ASN A 98 -3.64 10.63 -24.30
CA ASN A 98 -2.74 10.41 -23.18
C ASN A 98 -2.89 8.98 -22.68
N SER A 99 -1.94 8.11 -23.04
CA SER A 99 -1.95 6.68 -22.71
C SER A 99 -2.12 6.39 -21.22
N ILE A 100 -1.51 7.20 -20.36
CA ILE A 100 -1.57 7.04 -18.90
C ILE A 100 -2.97 7.38 -18.36
N VAL A 101 -3.55 8.46 -18.84
CA VAL A 101 -4.92 8.84 -18.47
C VAL A 101 -5.93 7.82 -19.00
N LEU A 102 -5.74 7.32 -20.23
CA LEU A 102 -6.58 6.28 -20.81
C LEU A 102 -6.52 4.97 -20.00
N MET A 103 -5.32 4.54 -19.58
CA MET A 103 -5.15 3.38 -18.72
C MET A 103 -5.84 3.56 -17.37
N ALA A 104 -5.66 4.71 -16.72
CA ALA A 104 -6.29 5.01 -15.43
C ALA A 104 -7.82 5.02 -15.55
N ASN A 105 -8.38 5.72 -16.54
CA ASN A 105 -9.83 5.74 -16.78
C ASN A 105 -10.37 4.35 -17.14
N GLY A 106 -9.61 3.56 -17.89
CA GLY A 106 -9.94 2.18 -18.20
C GLY A 106 -10.00 1.28 -16.97
N LEU A 107 -9.07 1.43 -16.04
CA LEU A 107 -9.11 0.73 -14.75
C LEU A 107 -10.29 1.17 -13.88
N ILE A 108 -10.58 2.49 -13.81
CA ILE A 108 -11.75 3.01 -13.08
C ILE A 108 -13.03 2.43 -13.67
N SER A 109 -13.16 2.44 -15.01
CA SER A 109 -14.26 1.84 -15.74
C SER A 109 -14.42 0.36 -15.40
N LEU A 110 -13.33 -0.42 -15.50
CA LEU A 110 -13.32 -1.86 -15.20
C LEU A 110 -13.76 -2.16 -13.75
N LEU A 111 -13.19 -1.45 -12.76
CA LEU A 111 -13.52 -1.63 -11.35
C LEU A 111 -14.97 -1.23 -11.06
N THR A 112 -15.44 -0.13 -11.66
CA THR A 112 -16.83 0.33 -11.52
C THR A 112 -17.79 -0.69 -12.12
N LEU A 113 -17.49 -1.22 -13.30
CA LEU A 113 -18.27 -2.29 -13.94
C LEU A 113 -18.26 -3.57 -13.10
N ALA A 114 -17.14 -3.93 -12.47
CA ALA A 114 -17.07 -5.08 -11.57
C ALA A 114 -17.96 -4.90 -10.33
N LEU A 115 -17.98 -3.71 -9.71
CA LEU A 115 -18.88 -3.40 -8.59
C LEU A 115 -20.35 -3.43 -9.02
N LEU A 116 -20.65 -2.85 -10.19
CA LEU A 116 -21.99 -2.86 -10.79
C LEU A 116 -22.41 -4.29 -11.19
N ALA A 117 -21.48 -5.15 -11.61
CA ALA A 117 -21.75 -6.55 -11.90
C ALA A 117 -22.17 -7.34 -10.64
N ILE A 118 -21.68 -6.98 -9.45
CA ILE A 118 -22.17 -7.57 -8.18
C ILE A 118 -23.66 -7.24 -7.99
N VAL A 119 -24.06 -5.99 -8.24
CA VAL A 119 -25.48 -5.57 -8.14
C VAL A 119 -26.32 -6.24 -9.22
N TRP A 120 -25.80 -6.39 -10.43
CA TRP A 120 -26.45 -7.11 -11.53
C TRP A 120 -26.70 -8.59 -11.18
N VAL A 121 -25.66 -9.31 -10.75
CA VAL A 121 -25.76 -10.72 -10.33
C VAL A 121 -26.74 -10.85 -9.17
N TRP A 122 -26.72 -9.91 -8.23
CA TRP A 122 -27.69 -9.86 -7.13
C TRP A 122 -29.13 -9.70 -7.63
N SER A 123 -29.37 -8.79 -8.58
CA SER A 123 -30.70 -8.57 -9.19
C SER A 123 -31.24 -9.84 -9.85
N VAL A 124 -30.40 -10.53 -10.64
CA VAL A 124 -30.78 -11.77 -11.35
C VAL A 124 -31.06 -12.90 -10.36
N ARG A 125 -30.16 -13.11 -9.39
CA ARG A 125 -30.30 -14.16 -8.38
C ARG A 125 -31.52 -13.94 -7.48
N ASP A 126 -31.78 -12.71 -7.05
CA ASP A 126 -32.97 -12.37 -6.24
C ASP A 126 -34.27 -12.65 -7.02
N ALA A 127 -34.37 -12.21 -8.29
CA ALA A 127 -35.56 -12.43 -9.11
C ALA A 127 -35.85 -13.93 -9.33
N HIS A 128 -34.81 -14.71 -9.62
CA HIS A 128 -34.90 -16.16 -9.82
C HIS A 128 -35.25 -16.90 -8.52
N ALA A 129 -34.51 -16.62 -7.44
CA ALA A 129 -34.71 -17.27 -6.15
C ALA A 129 -36.09 -16.99 -5.57
N TYR A 130 -36.57 -15.75 -5.67
CA TYR A 130 -37.91 -15.38 -5.21
C TYR A 130 -39.01 -16.15 -5.98
N ARG A 131 -38.90 -16.23 -7.32
CA ARG A 131 -39.90 -16.95 -8.11
C ARG A 131 -39.88 -18.46 -7.83
N ARG A 132 -38.70 -19.04 -7.63
CA ARG A 132 -38.55 -20.45 -7.22
C ARG A 132 -39.22 -20.72 -5.87
N ALA A 133 -39.01 -19.85 -4.89
CA ALA A 133 -39.66 -19.96 -3.57
C ALA A 133 -41.19 -19.85 -3.66
N LEU A 134 -41.71 -18.98 -4.54
CA LEU A 134 -43.15 -18.87 -4.77
C LEU A 134 -43.74 -20.08 -5.50
N ALA A 135 -42.96 -20.70 -6.40
CA ALA A 135 -43.37 -21.92 -7.10
C ALA A 135 -43.42 -23.15 -6.16
N SER A 136 -42.58 -23.19 -5.12
CA SER A 136 -42.58 -24.22 -4.09
C SER A 136 -43.60 -23.99 -2.95
N GLY A 137 -44.53 -23.04 -3.11
CA GLY A 137 -45.59 -22.76 -2.12
C GLY A 137 -45.19 -21.77 -1.01
N GLY A 138 -44.08 -21.06 -1.15
CA GLY A 138 -43.66 -20.01 -0.20
C GLY A 138 -44.58 -18.79 -0.23
N ALA A 139 -44.66 -18.09 0.92
CA ALA A 139 -45.44 -16.86 1.04
C ALA A 139 -44.81 -15.69 0.26
N ARG A 140 -45.65 -14.75 -0.20
CA ARG A 140 -45.19 -13.53 -0.87
C ARG A 140 -44.52 -12.59 0.13
N GLU A 141 -43.20 -12.46 0.04
CA GLU A 141 -42.47 -11.42 0.77
C GLU A 141 -42.70 -10.05 0.11
N THR A 142 -43.03 -9.04 0.92
CA THR A 142 -43.17 -7.64 0.47
C THR A 142 -41.80 -6.96 0.33
N SER A 143 -41.70 -5.94 -0.53
CA SER A 143 -40.44 -5.18 -0.73
C SER A 143 -39.89 -4.60 0.57
N ARG A 144 -40.76 -4.10 1.47
CA ARG A 144 -40.38 -3.54 2.76
C ARG A 144 -39.80 -4.58 3.71
N ALA A 145 -40.42 -5.77 3.76
CA ALA A 145 -39.92 -6.88 4.56
C ALA A 145 -38.54 -7.35 4.08
N TYR A 146 -38.34 -7.41 2.76
CA TYR A 146 -37.04 -7.75 2.18
C TYR A 146 -35.94 -6.75 2.56
N PHE A 147 -36.16 -5.45 2.37
CA PHE A 147 -35.14 -4.45 2.72
C PHE A 147 -34.83 -4.44 4.21
N LYS A 148 -35.83 -4.65 5.07
CA LYS A 148 -35.62 -4.82 6.51
C LYS A 148 -34.74 -6.04 6.80
N ARG A 149 -35.03 -7.20 6.19
CA ARG A 149 -34.23 -8.43 6.36
C ARG A 149 -32.80 -8.27 5.85
N VAL A 150 -32.60 -7.62 4.70
CA VAL A 150 -31.27 -7.36 4.14
C VAL A 150 -30.51 -6.39 5.04
N TRP A 151 -31.17 -5.34 5.54
CA TRP A 151 -30.56 -4.39 6.47
C TRP A 151 -30.15 -5.08 7.78
N GLU A 152 -31.03 -5.88 8.38
CA GLU A 152 -30.74 -6.57 9.65
C GLU A 152 -29.69 -7.69 9.47
N GLY A 153 -29.79 -8.49 8.41
CA GLY A 153 -28.91 -9.62 8.16
C GLY A 153 -27.54 -9.27 7.57
N ALA A 154 -27.44 -8.14 6.85
CA ALA A 154 -26.21 -7.68 6.21
C ALA A 154 -25.75 -6.29 6.71
N PHE A 155 -26.24 -5.85 7.87
CA PHE A 155 -25.95 -4.54 8.46
C PHE A 155 -24.46 -4.20 8.41
N ALA A 156 -23.62 -5.09 8.95
CA ALA A 156 -22.17 -4.90 9.01
C ALA A 156 -21.55 -4.69 7.62
N TYR A 157 -21.96 -5.47 6.62
CA TYR A 157 -21.44 -5.35 5.26
C TYR A 157 -21.89 -4.06 4.57
N ILE A 158 -23.14 -3.64 4.79
CA ILE A 158 -23.69 -2.40 4.22
C ILE A 158 -22.94 -1.19 4.81
N VAL A 159 -22.74 -1.16 6.13
CA VAL A 159 -22.01 -0.09 6.82
C VAL A 159 -20.53 -0.04 6.38
N LEU A 160 -19.91 -1.19 6.13
CA LEU A 160 -18.52 -1.26 5.65
C LEU A 160 -18.39 -0.94 4.15
N SER A 161 -19.46 -1.07 3.36
CA SER A 161 -19.39 -0.98 1.90
C SER A 161 -18.81 0.34 1.35
N PRO A 162 -19.09 1.55 1.89
CA PRO A 162 -18.47 2.77 1.38
C PRO A 162 -16.96 2.79 1.63
N GLY A 163 -16.52 2.29 2.80
CA GLY A 163 -15.10 2.16 3.13
C GLY A 163 -14.40 1.13 2.25
N LEU A 164 -15.05 -0.01 1.96
CA LEU A 164 -14.53 -1.03 1.06
C LEU A 164 -14.41 -0.52 -0.38
N VAL A 165 -15.41 0.22 -0.88
CA VAL A 165 -15.34 0.84 -2.21
C VAL A 165 -14.18 1.84 -2.27
N LEU A 166 -14.06 2.73 -1.28
CA LEU A 166 -12.96 3.68 -1.21
C LEU A 166 -11.60 2.95 -1.13
N MET A 167 -11.51 1.88 -0.34
CA MET A 167 -10.30 1.05 -0.23
C MET A 167 -9.93 0.43 -1.58
N VAL A 168 -10.90 -0.11 -2.34
CA VAL A 168 -10.65 -0.67 -3.68
C VAL A 168 -10.11 0.41 -4.62
N PHE A 169 -10.74 1.59 -4.70
CA PHE A 169 -10.28 2.65 -5.60
C PHE A 169 -8.98 3.34 -5.16
N MET A 170 -8.72 3.46 -3.86
CA MET A 170 -7.51 4.13 -3.37
C MET A 170 -6.31 3.20 -3.23
N SER A 171 -6.53 1.90 -3.00
CA SER A 171 -5.45 0.92 -2.76
C SER A 171 -5.26 -0.05 -3.93
N VAL A 172 -6.33 -0.61 -4.48
CA VAL A 172 -6.23 -1.64 -5.53
C VAL A 172 -5.94 -1.00 -6.89
N LEU A 173 -6.56 0.14 -7.20
CA LEU A 173 -6.36 0.81 -8.49
C LEU A 173 -4.90 1.21 -8.74
N PRO A 174 -4.17 1.90 -7.85
CA PRO A 174 -2.77 2.25 -8.10
C PRO A 174 -1.88 1.03 -8.25
N VAL A 175 -2.19 -0.06 -7.54
CA VAL A 175 -1.46 -1.34 -7.65
C VAL A 175 -1.69 -1.96 -9.04
N LEU A 176 -2.94 -2.07 -9.48
CA LEU A 176 -3.26 -2.58 -10.83
C LEU A 176 -2.64 -1.69 -11.91
N PHE A 177 -2.69 -0.37 -11.73
CA PHE A 177 -2.06 0.59 -12.63
C PHE A 177 -0.55 0.35 -12.72
N GLY A 178 0.15 0.23 -11.57
CA GLY A 178 1.57 -0.11 -11.53
C GLY A 178 1.88 -1.44 -12.22
N ILE A 179 1.06 -2.47 -11.99
CA ILE A 179 1.20 -3.76 -12.67
C ILE A 179 1.10 -3.58 -14.19
N LEU A 180 0.11 -2.85 -14.69
CA LEU A 180 -0.05 -2.61 -16.13
C LEU A 180 1.14 -1.84 -16.72
N VAL A 181 1.65 -0.83 -16.04
CA VAL A 181 2.85 -0.07 -16.45
C VAL A 181 4.07 -0.98 -16.60
N ALA A 182 4.18 -2.07 -15.84
CA ALA A 182 5.27 -3.03 -15.98
C ALA A 182 5.28 -3.75 -17.35
N PHE A 183 4.13 -3.82 -18.04
CA PHE A 183 3.98 -4.45 -19.35
C PHE A 183 3.99 -3.45 -20.51
N THR A 184 4.35 -2.20 -20.25
CA THR A 184 4.42 -1.15 -21.27
C THR A 184 5.81 -0.55 -21.43
N ASP A 185 6.02 0.21 -22.51
CA ASP A 185 7.25 0.97 -22.75
C ASP A 185 7.25 2.37 -22.10
N TYR A 186 6.47 2.57 -21.03
CA TYR A 186 6.34 3.88 -20.37
C TYR A 186 7.65 4.30 -19.67
N ASN A 187 8.40 5.18 -20.32
CA ASN A 187 9.68 5.67 -19.86
C ASN A 187 9.94 7.09 -20.39
N ARG A 188 11.15 7.62 -20.16
CA ARG A 188 11.56 8.96 -20.61
C ARG A 188 11.47 9.20 -22.12
N ASP A 189 11.58 8.14 -22.92
CA ASP A 189 11.54 8.21 -24.38
C ASP A 189 10.09 8.18 -24.89
N ASN A 190 9.20 7.49 -24.18
CA ASN A 190 7.76 7.40 -24.47
C ASN A 190 6.91 8.12 -23.42
N LEU A 191 6.91 9.46 -23.45
CA LEU A 191 6.13 10.30 -22.55
C LEU A 191 4.86 10.85 -23.23
N PRO A 192 3.66 10.42 -22.81
CA PRO A 192 2.41 11.00 -23.28
C PRO A 192 2.22 12.46 -22.83
N PRO A 193 1.46 13.27 -23.57
CA PRO A 193 0.75 12.92 -24.81
C PRO A 193 1.63 13.04 -26.07
N LYS A 194 2.92 13.39 -25.93
CA LYS A 194 3.81 13.58 -27.09
C LYS A 194 4.06 12.26 -27.81
N ASN A 195 4.42 11.22 -27.06
CA ASN A 195 4.59 9.86 -27.56
C ASN A 195 3.58 8.94 -26.87
N LEU A 196 2.95 8.05 -27.63
CA LEU A 196 2.07 7.04 -27.07
C LEU A 196 2.90 5.94 -26.40
N VAL A 197 2.30 5.32 -25.40
CA VAL A 197 2.84 4.14 -24.73
C VAL A 197 2.24 2.90 -25.37
N ASN A 198 3.05 1.87 -25.61
CA ASN A 198 2.64 0.60 -26.19
C ASN A 198 2.79 -0.55 -25.19
N TRP A 199 2.02 -1.61 -25.41
CA TRP A 199 2.21 -2.88 -24.71
C TRP A 199 3.43 -3.60 -25.27
N VAL A 200 4.39 -3.92 -24.40
CA VAL A 200 5.61 -4.68 -24.73
C VAL A 200 5.62 -6.07 -24.08
N GLY A 201 4.54 -6.46 -23.41
CA GLY A 201 4.43 -7.74 -22.73
C GLY A 201 5.55 -7.92 -21.69
N PHE A 202 6.37 -8.96 -21.85
CA PHE A 202 7.38 -9.34 -20.86
C PHE A 202 8.79 -8.78 -21.13
N GLU A 203 8.96 -7.89 -22.11
CA GLU A 203 10.29 -7.37 -22.49
C GLU A 203 11.02 -6.66 -21.34
N ASN A 204 10.30 -5.89 -20.52
CA ASN A 204 10.89 -5.22 -19.35
C ASN A 204 11.41 -6.23 -18.32
N PHE A 205 10.69 -7.35 -18.12
CA PHE A 205 11.10 -8.42 -17.22
C PHE A 205 12.36 -9.10 -17.75
N ALA A 206 12.38 -9.43 -19.04
CA ALA A 206 13.56 -10.00 -19.69
C ALA A 206 14.79 -9.08 -19.55
N THR A 207 14.61 -7.77 -19.70
CA THR A 207 15.70 -6.78 -19.58
C THR A 207 16.36 -6.80 -18.21
N ILE A 208 15.58 -6.97 -17.13
CA ILE A 208 16.09 -6.97 -15.75
C ILE A 208 16.94 -8.21 -15.46
N PHE A 209 16.53 -9.37 -15.98
CA PHE A 209 17.26 -10.62 -15.78
C PHE A 209 18.39 -10.83 -16.78
N ALA A 210 18.30 -10.25 -17.99
CA ALA A 210 19.30 -10.40 -19.04
C ALA A 210 20.52 -9.48 -18.83
N VAL A 211 20.33 -8.32 -18.19
CA VAL A 211 21.42 -7.35 -17.96
C VAL A 211 21.95 -7.50 -16.54
N PRO A 212 23.20 -7.98 -16.35
CA PRO A 212 23.74 -8.31 -15.03
C PRO A 212 23.70 -7.15 -14.03
N SER A 213 23.89 -5.91 -14.48
CA SER A 213 23.88 -4.74 -13.60
C SER A 213 22.51 -4.50 -12.95
N TRP A 214 21.39 -4.80 -13.62
CA TRP A 214 20.05 -4.67 -13.02
C TRP A 214 19.84 -5.69 -11.91
N THR A 215 20.24 -6.94 -12.16
CA THR A 215 20.18 -8.01 -11.16
C THR A 215 21.11 -7.75 -9.98
N ALA A 216 22.34 -7.31 -10.23
CA ALA A 216 23.30 -6.94 -9.18
C ALA A 216 22.78 -5.79 -8.30
N THR A 217 22.20 -4.76 -8.91
CA THR A 217 21.57 -3.65 -8.17
C THR A 217 20.40 -4.15 -7.33
N PHE A 218 19.49 -4.94 -7.91
CA PHE A 218 18.32 -5.45 -7.20
C PHE A 218 18.71 -6.29 -5.99
N VAL A 219 19.60 -7.27 -6.17
CA VAL A 219 20.05 -8.16 -5.07
C VAL A 219 20.84 -7.37 -4.02
N GLY A 220 21.69 -6.46 -4.44
CA GLY A 220 22.49 -5.62 -3.55
C GLY A 220 21.64 -4.67 -2.69
N VAL A 221 20.68 -3.98 -3.30
CA VAL A 221 19.73 -3.08 -2.63
C VAL A 221 18.75 -3.87 -1.76
N LEU A 222 18.23 -5.01 -2.21
CA LEU A 222 17.37 -5.89 -1.41
C LEU A 222 18.11 -6.40 -0.16
N GLY A 223 19.35 -6.88 -0.35
CA GLY A 223 20.19 -7.36 0.74
C GLY A 223 20.44 -6.27 1.78
N TRP A 224 20.82 -5.07 1.33
CA TRP A 224 20.98 -3.93 2.23
C TRP A 224 19.66 -3.52 2.89
N THR A 225 18.54 -3.49 2.16
CA THR A 225 17.22 -3.15 2.73
C THR A 225 16.82 -4.11 3.86
N PHE A 226 17.11 -5.40 3.70
CA PHE A 226 16.85 -6.39 4.73
C PHE A 226 17.77 -6.19 5.95
N VAL A 227 19.08 -6.02 5.72
CA VAL A 227 20.05 -5.74 6.80
C VAL A 227 19.67 -4.47 7.55
N TRP A 228 19.36 -3.39 6.82
CA TRP A 228 18.84 -2.15 7.37
C TRP A 228 17.62 -2.39 8.23
N ALA A 229 16.57 -3.04 7.70
CA ALA A 229 15.33 -3.24 8.43
C ALA A 229 15.53 -4.05 9.73
N VAL A 230 16.36 -5.09 9.70
CA VAL A 230 16.71 -5.89 10.88
C VAL A 230 17.51 -5.05 11.89
N VAL A 231 18.62 -4.44 11.45
CA VAL A 231 19.55 -3.73 12.36
C VAL A 231 18.91 -2.46 12.90
N ALA A 232 18.19 -1.70 12.09
CA ALA A 232 17.45 -0.52 12.50
C ALA A 232 16.38 -0.86 13.56
N THR A 233 15.62 -1.93 13.34
CA THR A 233 14.60 -2.37 14.30
C THR A 233 15.22 -2.90 15.59
N ALA A 234 16.27 -3.72 15.47
CA ALA A 234 16.96 -4.30 16.62
C ALA A 234 17.62 -3.22 17.48
N THR A 235 18.31 -2.25 16.87
CA THR A 235 19.03 -1.20 17.60
C THR A 235 18.07 -0.21 18.25
N THR A 236 17.02 0.24 17.56
CA THR A 236 15.99 1.12 18.14
C THR A 236 15.23 0.44 19.28
N TYR A 237 14.87 -0.85 19.14
CA TYR A 237 14.25 -1.61 20.21
C TYR A 237 15.19 -1.82 21.40
N ALA A 238 16.43 -2.24 21.16
CA ALA A 238 17.41 -2.48 22.23
C ALA A 238 17.70 -1.20 23.00
N ALA A 239 17.92 -0.07 22.31
CA ALA A 239 18.13 1.22 22.93
C ALA A 239 16.89 1.68 23.71
N GLY A 240 15.70 1.59 23.12
CA GLY A 240 14.45 1.97 23.80
C GLY A 240 14.15 1.11 25.03
N PHE A 241 14.35 -0.20 24.92
CA PHE A 241 14.21 -1.15 26.02
C PHE A 241 15.18 -0.82 27.16
N LEU A 242 16.47 -0.63 26.84
CA LEU A 242 17.49 -0.30 27.83
C LEU A 242 17.14 1.01 28.55
N GLN A 243 16.78 2.05 27.81
CA GLN A 243 16.38 3.34 28.39
C GLN A 243 15.14 3.22 29.27
N ALA A 244 14.12 2.47 28.84
CA ALA A 244 12.91 2.26 29.62
C ALA A 244 13.20 1.52 30.94
N VAL A 245 14.03 0.48 30.92
CA VAL A 245 14.44 -0.27 32.11
C VAL A 245 15.25 0.60 33.07
N LEU A 246 16.18 1.41 32.54
CA LEU A 246 16.95 2.34 33.34
C LEU A 246 16.04 3.37 34.02
N LEU A 247 15.12 3.99 33.29
CA LEU A 247 14.18 4.97 33.84
C LEU A 247 13.18 4.40 34.84
N ALA A 248 12.85 3.11 34.74
CA ALA A 248 11.99 2.42 35.69
C ALA A 248 12.69 2.13 37.03
N ASN A 249 14.02 2.21 37.08
CA ASN A 249 14.77 1.94 38.30
C ASN A 249 14.52 3.03 39.36
N ARG A 250 14.13 2.62 40.57
CA ARG A 250 13.88 3.51 41.73
C ARG A 250 15.08 4.38 42.10
N LYS A 251 16.29 4.02 41.69
CA LYS A 251 17.52 4.83 41.91
C LYS A 251 17.63 6.06 41.00
N VAL A 252 16.87 6.14 39.91
CA VAL A 252 16.91 7.29 39.00
C VAL A 252 16.21 8.48 39.64
N LYS A 253 16.95 9.58 39.80
CA LYS A 253 16.38 10.86 40.25
C LYS A 253 15.72 11.57 39.07
N PHE A 254 14.54 12.15 39.31
CA PHE A 254 13.76 12.89 38.32
C PHE A 254 13.44 12.10 37.02
N PRO A 255 12.92 10.86 37.10
CA PRO A 255 12.69 10.02 35.91
C PRO A 255 11.72 10.66 34.90
N ARG A 256 10.81 11.54 35.36
CA ARG A 256 9.91 12.31 34.49
C ARG A 256 10.66 13.28 33.57
N VAL A 257 11.68 13.96 34.08
CA VAL A 257 12.49 14.91 33.29
C VAL A 257 13.24 14.16 32.20
N TRP A 258 13.93 13.07 32.58
CA TRP A 258 14.66 12.24 31.62
C TRP A 258 13.73 11.63 30.56
N ARG A 259 12.54 11.16 30.96
CA ARG A 259 11.54 10.67 30.02
C ARG A 259 11.13 11.75 29.01
N SER A 260 10.91 12.98 29.44
CA SER A 260 10.59 14.09 28.53
C SER A 260 11.75 14.41 27.58
N VAL A 261 12.99 14.48 28.09
CA VAL A 261 14.19 14.75 27.27
C VAL A 261 14.39 13.68 26.21
N PHE A 262 14.31 12.40 26.59
CA PHE A 262 14.50 11.31 25.65
C PHE A 262 13.33 11.11 24.67
N LEU A 263 12.17 11.72 24.91
CA LEU A 263 11.06 11.75 23.95
C LEU A 263 11.21 12.84 22.88
N LEU A 264 12.05 13.86 23.10
CA LEU A 264 12.23 14.97 22.16
C LEU A 264 12.58 14.53 20.73
N PRO A 265 13.47 13.54 20.50
CA PRO A 265 13.81 13.12 19.13
C PRO A 265 12.60 12.64 18.32
N TRP A 266 11.60 12.04 18.98
CA TRP A 266 10.37 11.57 18.35
C TRP A 266 9.29 12.66 18.25
N ALA A 267 9.35 13.67 19.12
CA ALA A 267 8.44 14.82 19.09
C ALA A 267 8.76 15.79 17.93
N VAL A 268 10.02 15.86 17.50
CA VAL A 268 10.45 16.68 16.35
C VAL A 268 10.14 15.94 15.05
N PRO A 269 9.63 16.63 14.00
CA PRO A 269 9.41 16.00 12.70
C PRO A 269 10.69 15.38 12.12
N GLY A 270 10.65 14.07 11.82
CA GLY A 270 11.84 13.31 11.40
C GLY A 270 12.54 13.85 10.15
N ILE A 271 11.80 14.48 9.22
CA ILE A 271 12.37 15.12 8.02
C ILE A 271 13.30 16.27 8.42
N VAL A 272 12.87 17.13 9.34
CA VAL A 272 13.67 18.26 9.81
C VAL A 272 14.93 17.76 10.49
N SER A 273 14.79 16.76 11.38
CA SER A 273 15.93 16.14 12.04
C SER A 273 16.92 15.52 11.06
N ALA A 274 16.44 14.78 10.05
CA ALA A 274 17.30 14.16 9.03
C ALA A 274 18.08 15.21 8.21
N LEU A 275 17.44 16.32 7.83
CA LEU A 275 18.10 17.41 7.11
C LEU A 275 19.14 18.13 7.98
N VAL A 276 18.85 18.34 9.27
CA VAL A 276 19.82 18.90 10.22
C VAL A 276 21.03 17.96 10.35
N PHE A 277 20.82 16.65 10.53
CA PHE A 277 21.91 15.68 10.55
C PHE A 277 22.67 15.65 9.23
N ARG A 278 22.01 15.75 8.09
CA ARG A 278 22.68 15.86 6.79
C ARG A 278 23.62 17.06 6.72
N SER A 279 23.20 18.20 7.26
CA SER A 279 24.05 19.39 7.36
C SER A 279 25.21 19.19 8.34
N MET A 280 24.96 18.55 9.49
CA MET A 280 25.98 18.25 10.49
C MET A 280 27.08 17.32 9.96
N PHE A 281 26.69 16.31 9.20
CA PHE A 281 27.55 15.32 8.54
C PHE A 281 27.96 15.75 7.13
N ASN A 282 27.86 17.02 6.76
CA ASN A 282 28.35 17.49 5.48
C ASN A 282 29.89 17.48 5.45
N GLY A 283 30.50 16.85 4.44
CA GLY A 283 31.96 16.74 4.35
C GLY A 283 32.70 18.04 4.04
N GLN A 284 32.04 19.06 3.49
CA GLN A 284 32.70 20.33 3.11
C GLN A 284 32.65 21.37 4.23
N PHE A 285 31.49 21.50 4.90
CA PHE A 285 31.25 22.55 5.90
C PHE A 285 30.64 22.03 7.21
N GLY A 286 30.42 20.73 7.32
CA GLY A 286 29.73 20.15 8.47
C GLY A 286 30.55 20.25 9.75
N PRO A 287 29.94 20.64 10.88
CA PRO A 287 30.63 20.79 12.16
C PRO A 287 31.24 19.47 12.67
N ILE A 288 30.68 18.31 12.30
CA ILE A 288 31.21 17.01 12.78
C ILE A 288 32.58 16.73 12.16
N SER A 289 32.72 16.89 10.84
CA SER A 289 34.02 16.70 10.16
C SER A 289 35.03 17.75 10.62
N GLN A 290 34.60 19.00 10.86
CA GLN A 290 35.48 20.04 11.40
C GLN A 290 36.00 19.68 12.79
N TRP A 291 35.10 19.24 13.68
CA TRP A 291 35.46 18.86 15.05
C TRP A 291 36.44 17.67 15.10
N LEU A 292 36.32 16.70 14.19
CA LEU A 292 37.28 15.60 14.08
C LEU A 292 38.68 16.07 13.65
N MET A 293 38.77 17.07 12.76
CA MET A 293 40.05 17.68 12.41
C MET A 293 40.62 18.48 13.58
N ASP A 294 39.81 19.30 14.24
CA ASP A 294 40.25 20.15 15.36
C ASP A 294 40.78 19.33 16.55
N THR A 295 40.28 18.10 16.72
CA THR A 295 40.73 17.16 17.76
C THR A 295 41.92 16.29 17.32
N GLY A 296 42.36 16.40 16.07
CA GLY A 296 43.44 15.59 15.50
C GLY A 296 43.06 14.11 15.29
N LEU A 297 41.76 13.77 15.30
CA LEU A 297 41.28 12.42 15.00
C LEU A 297 41.40 12.09 13.51
N THR A 298 41.35 13.11 12.65
CA THR A 298 41.50 12.99 11.18
C THR A 298 42.29 14.16 10.63
N ASP A 299 43.23 13.92 9.71
CA ASP A 299 44.01 14.99 9.06
C ASP A 299 43.19 15.78 8.03
N GLU A 300 42.14 15.16 7.48
CA GLU A 300 41.28 15.73 6.44
C GLU A 300 39.79 15.62 6.79
N ARG A 301 38.96 16.39 6.10
CA ARG A 301 37.50 16.32 6.30
C ARG A 301 36.96 14.98 5.80
N VAL A 302 36.15 14.35 6.63
CA VAL A 302 35.44 13.11 6.28
C VAL A 302 34.21 13.42 5.43
N TYR A 303 34.12 12.79 4.26
CA TYR A 303 33.02 12.92 3.31
C TYR A 303 31.98 11.81 3.50
N TRP A 304 31.16 11.92 4.56
CA TRP A 304 30.33 10.84 5.08
C TRP A 304 29.37 10.16 4.09
N PHE A 305 28.79 10.93 3.17
CA PHE A 305 27.75 10.44 2.25
C PHE A 305 28.17 10.46 0.78
N THR A 306 29.34 11.02 0.47
CA THR A 306 29.79 11.24 -0.92
C THR A 306 31.05 10.48 -1.28
N ASP A 307 31.79 9.94 -0.32
CA ASP A 307 32.99 9.14 -0.57
C ASP A 307 32.63 7.70 -0.97
N PRO A 308 32.84 7.27 -2.24
CA PRO A 308 32.52 5.93 -2.69
C PRO A 308 33.44 4.85 -2.09
N SER A 309 34.60 5.22 -1.53
CA SER A 309 35.55 4.26 -0.96
C SER A 309 35.11 3.74 0.43
N HIS A 310 34.22 4.46 1.13
CA HIS A 310 33.76 4.11 2.48
C HIS A 310 32.23 4.05 2.63
N PRO A 311 31.51 3.23 1.84
CA PRO A 311 30.04 3.17 1.87
C PRO A 311 29.48 2.70 3.23
N ASN A 312 30.23 1.90 3.97
CA ASN A 312 29.81 1.41 5.29
C ASN A 312 29.73 2.52 6.34
N LEU A 313 30.50 3.59 6.18
CA LEU A 313 30.46 4.74 7.07
C LEU A 313 29.15 5.52 6.88
N ALA A 314 28.71 5.73 5.63
CA ALA A 314 27.41 6.30 5.32
C ALA A 314 26.26 5.47 5.92
N ARG A 315 26.32 4.14 5.76
CA ARG A 315 25.36 3.18 6.33
C ARG A 315 25.32 3.23 7.86
N GLY A 316 26.48 3.33 8.51
CA GLY A 316 26.60 3.45 9.96
C GLY A 316 25.98 4.74 10.50
N VAL A 317 26.25 5.87 9.86
CA VAL A 317 25.63 7.16 10.22
C VAL A 317 24.11 7.10 10.02
N ALA A 318 23.63 6.53 8.92
CA ALA A 318 22.20 6.37 8.69
C ALA A 318 21.52 5.53 9.79
N LEU A 319 22.14 4.43 10.21
CA LEU A 319 21.65 3.61 11.33
C LEU A 319 21.66 4.38 12.66
N LEU A 320 22.69 5.20 12.91
CA LEU A 320 22.79 6.02 14.11
C LEU A 320 21.70 7.09 14.18
N VAL A 321 21.45 7.77 13.06
CA VAL A 321 20.37 8.77 12.97
C VAL A 321 19.01 8.09 13.13
N ASN A 322 18.81 6.93 12.49
CA ASN A 322 17.57 6.17 12.66
C ASN A 322 17.38 5.67 14.11
N LEU A 323 18.47 5.25 14.77
CA LEU A 323 18.45 4.91 16.20
C LEU A 323 17.96 6.09 17.01
N TRP A 324 18.55 7.28 16.81
CA TRP A 324 18.19 8.51 17.51
C TRP A 324 16.71 8.87 17.34
N LEU A 325 16.18 8.74 16.12
CA LEU A 325 14.77 9.00 15.82
C LEU A 325 13.81 7.94 16.37
N GLY A 326 14.22 6.67 16.36
CA GLY A 326 13.33 5.53 16.60
C GLY A 326 13.33 5.00 18.03
N PHE A 327 14.42 5.13 18.78
CA PHE A 327 14.49 4.61 20.16
C PHE A 327 13.41 5.19 21.11
N PRO A 328 12.97 6.46 21.01
CA PRO A 328 12.01 7.02 21.97
C PRO A 328 10.63 6.35 21.89
N PHE A 329 10.23 5.94 20.69
CA PHE A 329 9.00 5.18 20.49
C PHE A 329 9.03 3.87 21.30
N PHE A 330 10.10 3.09 21.16
CA PHE A 330 10.27 1.86 21.92
C PHE A 330 10.45 2.10 23.41
N MET A 331 11.12 3.18 23.81
CA MET A 331 11.23 3.56 25.22
C MET A 331 9.85 3.83 25.83
N ALA A 332 8.99 4.60 25.15
CA ALA A 332 7.65 4.90 25.61
C ALA A 332 6.79 3.62 25.72
N LEU A 333 6.84 2.79 24.68
CA LEU A 333 6.10 1.54 24.59
C LEU A 333 6.52 0.55 25.68
N VAL A 334 7.82 0.25 25.78
CA VAL A 334 8.36 -0.65 26.81
C VAL A 334 8.07 -0.09 28.20
N GLY A 335 8.22 1.23 28.39
CA GLY A 335 7.89 1.89 29.65
C GLY A 335 6.43 1.67 30.08
N GLY A 336 5.47 1.65 29.14
CA GLY A 336 4.07 1.32 29.41
C GLY A 336 3.83 -0.18 29.68
N VAL A 337 4.62 -1.06 29.08
CA VAL A 337 4.54 -2.51 29.38
C VAL A 337 5.11 -2.81 30.76
N LEU A 338 6.21 -2.15 31.16
CA LEU A 338 6.85 -2.36 32.46
C LEU A 338 5.90 -2.04 33.63
N THR A 339 4.99 -1.07 33.49
CA THR A 339 4.02 -0.73 34.54
C THR A 339 2.97 -1.81 34.77
N ASN A 340 2.81 -2.76 33.83
CA ASN A 340 1.85 -3.85 33.95
C ASN A 340 2.46 -5.11 34.60
N ILE A 341 3.77 -5.12 34.89
CA ILE A 341 4.42 -6.26 35.55
C ILE A 341 4.24 -6.11 37.07
N PRO A 342 3.54 -7.03 37.77
CA PRO A 342 3.34 -6.93 39.21
C PRO A 342 4.66 -6.97 39.98
N ASP A 343 4.80 -6.10 40.99
CA ASP A 343 6.01 -6.00 41.83
C ASP A 343 6.32 -7.33 42.57
N SER A 344 5.30 -8.16 42.83
CA SER A 344 5.43 -9.46 43.48
C SER A 344 6.36 -10.44 42.76
N TYR A 345 6.45 -10.37 41.42
CA TYR A 345 7.41 -11.18 40.65
C TYR A 345 8.85 -10.83 41.01
N TYR A 346 9.14 -9.53 41.17
CA TYR A 346 10.47 -9.07 41.53
C TYR A 346 10.78 -9.29 43.01
N GLU A 347 9.77 -9.26 43.89
CA GLU A 347 9.92 -9.62 45.31
C GLU A 347 10.25 -11.09 45.48
N ALA A 348 9.48 -11.99 44.87
CA ALA A 348 9.74 -13.43 44.89
C ALA A 348 11.15 -13.75 44.37
N ALA A 349 11.55 -13.17 43.24
CA ALA A 349 12.88 -13.36 42.69
C ALA A 349 14.01 -12.90 43.63
N ARG A 350 13.81 -11.81 44.38
CA ARG A 350 14.79 -11.37 45.39
C ARG A 350 14.86 -12.34 46.57
N MET A 351 13.74 -12.91 46.99
CA MET A 351 13.73 -13.96 48.03
C MET A 351 14.49 -15.21 47.58
N ASP A 352 14.42 -15.55 46.30
CA ASP A 352 15.18 -16.64 45.67
C ASP A 352 16.66 -16.29 45.39
N GLY A 353 17.13 -15.11 45.81
CA GLY A 353 18.52 -14.66 45.63
C GLY A 353 18.85 -14.19 44.20
N ALA A 354 17.86 -13.95 43.35
CA ALA A 354 18.10 -13.53 41.98
C ALA A 354 18.60 -12.07 41.90
N GLY A 355 19.76 -11.86 41.29
CA GLY A 355 20.35 -10.54 41.06
C GLY A 355 19.65 -9.73 39.96
N PRO A 356 19.97 -8.43 39.80
CA PRO A 356 19.29 -7.54 38.83
C PRO A 356 19.37 -8.02 37.38
N LEU A 357 20.51 -8.57 36.94
CA LEU A 357 20.66 -9.11 35.58
C LEU A 357 19.85 -10.40 35.39
N GLN A 358 19.70 -11.21 36.43
CA GLN A 358 18.85 -12.41 36.38
C GLN A 358 17.37 -12.02 36.29
N GLN A 359 16.93 -11.03 37.06
CA GLN A 359 15.57 -10.48 36.97
C GLN A 359 15.30 -9.88 35.58
N LEU A 360 16.25 -9.11 35.04
CA LEU A 360 16.15 -8.55 33.69
C LEU A 360 15.99 -9.65 32.63
N ARG A 361 16.84 -10.67 32.67
CA ARG A 361 16.88 -11.73 31.65
C ARG A 361 15.72 -12.72 31.76
N HIS A 362 15.27 -13.05 32.96
CA HIS A 362 14.28 -14.11 33.20
C HIS A 362 12.87 -13.61 33.48
N ILE A 363 12.69 -12.35 33.89
CA ILE A 363 11.37 -11.77 34.19
C ILE A 363 11.07 -10.65 33.19
N THR A 364 11.86 -9.57 33.23
CA THR A 364 11.54 -8.34 32.49
C THR A 364 11.56 -8.54 30.98
N PHE A 365 12.68 -9.04 30.44
CA PHE A 365 12.84 -9.22 28.99
C PHE A 365 11.81 -10.19 28.39
N PRO A 366 11.57 -11.40 28.95
CA PRO A 366 10.58 -12.33 28.39
C PRO A 366 9.16 -11.78 28.40
N VAL A 367 8.75 -11.10 29.47
CA VAL A 367 7.40 -10.51 29.57
C VAL A 367 7.25 -9.36 28.57
N VAL A 368 8.21 -8.44 28.52
CA VAL A 368 8.17 -7.30 27.59
C VAL A 368 8.23 -7.77 26.14
N HIS A 369 9.12 -8.71 25.81
CA HIS A 369 9.29 -9.20 24.45
C HIS A 369 8.02 -9.87 23.93
N ARG A 370 7.33 -10.68 24.74
CA ARG A 370 6.05 -11.30 24.34
C ARG A 370 4.97 -10.27 23.99
N THR A 371 4.91 -9.18 24.76
CA THR A 371 3.93 -8.10 24.53
C THR A 371 4.30 -7.24 23.31
N VAL A 372 5.59 -6.97 23.11
CA VAL A 372 6.07 -6.06 22.05
C VAL A 372 6.38 -6.77 20.73
N ALA A 373 6.51 -8.10 20.71
CA ALA A 373 6.87 -8.87 19.52
C ALA A 373 6.00 -8.58 18.28
N PRO A 374 4.66 -8.48 18.37
CA PRO A 374 3.83 -8.10 17.22
C PRO A 374 4.19 -6.71 16.67
N LEU A 375 4.52 -5.77 17.54
CA LEU A 375 4.91 -4.40 17.17
C LEU A 375 6.33 -4.34 16.57
N LEU A 376 7.21 -5.28 16.92
CA LEU A 376 8.53 -5.41 16.26
C LEU A 376 8.38 -5.80 14.78
N ILE A 377 7.38 -6.62 14.43
CA ILE A 377 7.09 -6.96 13.03
C ILE A 377 6.62 -5.70 12.28
N LEU A 378 5.72 -4.91 12.87
CA LEU A 378 5.29 -3.63 12.28
C LEU A 378 6.45 -2.65 12.14
N ALA A 379 7.34 -2.57 13.14
CA ALA A 379 8.53 -1.74 13.08
C ALA A 379 9.54 -2.21 12.03
N PHE A 380 9.67 -3.52 11.83
CA PHE A 380 10.47 -4.09 10.74
C PHE A 380 9.91 -3.68 9.37
N VAL A 381 8.60 -3.83 9.15
CA VAL A 381 7.94 -3.43 7.90
C VAL A 381 8.07 -1.92 7.65
N SER A 382 7.97 -1.12 8.72
CA SER A 382 8.21 0.33 8.67
C SER A 382 9.65 0.67 8.27
N ASN A 383 10.65 0.03 8.91
CA ASN A 383 12.05 0.24 8.56
C ASN A 383 12.41 -0.26 7.15
N PHE A 384 11.79 -1.34 6.69
CA PHE A 384 11.96 -1.87 5.32
C PHE A 384 11.54 -0.86 4.25
N ASN A 385 10.51 -0.05 4.55
CA ASN A 385 10.00 0.99 3.66
C ASN A 385 10.38 2.41 4.12
N ASN A 386 11.49 2.56 4.86
CA ASN A 386 11.88 3.84 5.46
C ASN A 386 12.52 4.80 4.45
N PHE A 387 11.69 5.31 3.54
CA PHE A 387 12.08 6.28 2.53
C PHE A 387 12.65 7.57 3.15
N GLY A 388 11.95 8.11 4.15
CA GLY A 388 12.23 9.44 4.69
C GLY A 388 13.64 9.60 5.23
N VAL A 389 14.09 8.71 6.12
CA VAL A 389 15.42 8.84 6.73
C VAL A 389 16.52 8.77 5.68
N ILE A 390 16.47 7.80 4.76
CA ILE A 390 17.52 7.61 3.75
C ILE A 390 17.53 8.76 2.74
N TYR A 391 16.37 9.12 2.20
CA TYR A 391 16.27 10.19 1.20
C TYR A 391 16.70 11.55 1.74
N PHE A 392 16.24 11.93 2.94
CA PHE A 392 16.58 13.25 3.50
C PHE A 392 17.98 13.32 4.11
N LEU A 393 18.55 12.20 4.55
CA LEU A 393 19.90 12.17 5.14
C LEU A 393 21.00 12.01 4.09
N THR A 394 20.88 10.97 3.25
CA THR A 394 21.97 10.48 2.38
C THR A 394 21.67 10.62 0.89
N GLN A 395 20.38 10.71 0.51
CA GLN A 395 19.92 10.62 -0.88
C GLN A 395 20.37 9.33 -1.59
N GLY A 396 20.58 8.25 -0.85
CA GLY A 396 21.06 6.96 -1.39
C GLY A 396 22.58 6.86 -1.50
N GLY A 397 23.32 7.96 -1.33
CA GLY A 397 24.77 7.99 -1.48
C GLY A 397 25.55 7.16 -0.45
N PRO A 398 26.85 6.94 -0.67
CA PRO A 398 27.62 7.37 -1.84
C PRO A 398 27.29 6.56 -3.10
N ASP A 399 27.63 7.11 -4.25
CA ASP A 399 27.45 6.44 -5.55
C ASP A 399 28.13 5.08 -5.56
N ASN A 400 27.48 4.10 -6.20
CA ASN A 400 28.01 2.76 -6.34
C ASN A 400 28.15 2.42 -7.83
N ALA A 401 29.39 2.23 -8.29
CA ALA A 401 29.70 1.99 -9.71
C ALA A 401 29.09 0.69 -10.25
N ASP A 402 28.82 -0.30 -9.39
CA ASP A 402 28.21 -1.57 -9.77
C ASP A 402 26.68 -1.48 -9.89
N TYR A 403 26.08 -0.39 -9.39
CA TYR A 403 24.64 -0.22 -9.30
C TYR A 403 24.08 0.70 -10.38
N ARG A 404 22.82 0.47 -10.77
CA ARG A 404 22.08 1.26 -11.74
C ARG A 404 21.11 2.19 -11.03
N PHE A 405 21.41 3.49 -11.07
CA PHE A 405 20.56 4.54 -10.49
C PHE A 405 20.28 4.35 -8.99
N ALA A 406 21.19 3.65 -8.29
CA ALA A 406 21.16 3.45 -6.85
C ALA A 406 22.54 3.74 -6.28
N GLY A 407 22.59 4.34 -5.10
CA GLY A 407 23.80 4.43 -4.29
C GLY A 407 23.90 3.32 -3.24
N SER A 408 24.90 3.42 -2.39
CA SER A 408 25.25 2.38 -1.42
C SER A 408 24.32 2.29 -0.21
N THR A 409 23.57 3.35 0.09
CA THR A 409 22.62 3.38 1.22
C THR A 409 21.17 3.25 0.80
N ASP A 410 20.88 3.26 -0.51
CA ASP A 410 19.54 3.15 -1.04
C ASP A 410 18.82 1.91 -0.54
N LEU A 411 17.57 2.10 -0.09
CA LEU A 411 16.62 1.03 0.13
C LEU A 411 15.85 0.79 -1.17
N LEU A 412 15.16 -0.34 -1.26
CA LEU A 412 14.31 -0.66 -2.41
C LEU A 412 13.34 0.49 -2.72
N ILE A 413 12.75 1.12 -1.70
CA ILE A 413 11.82 2.23 -1.88
C ILE A 413 12.49 3.52 -2.39
N THR A 414 13.71 3.85 -1.94
CA THR A 414 14.42 5.05 -2.42
C THR A 414 14.99 4.82 -3.81
N TRP A 415 15.45 3.61 -4.11
CA TRP A 415 15.85 3.25 -5.46
C TRP A 415 14.68 3.31 -6.46
N LEU A 416 13.49 2.79 -6.09
CA LEU A 416 12.28 2.91 -6.90
C LEU A 416 11.91 4.37 -7.18
N PHE A 417 12.07 5.24 -6.18
CA PHE A 417 11.87 6.67 -6.35
C PHE A 417 12.86 7.26 -7.36
N ASN A 418 14.16 6.94 -7.24
CA ASN A 418 15.19 7.41 -8.17
C ASN A 418 14.92 6.92 -9.61
N LEU A 419 14.47 5.67 -9.78
CA LEU A 419 14.09 5.14 -11.10
C LEU A 419 12.93 5.92 -11.71
N THR A 420 11.89 6.21 -10.93
CA THR A 420 10.63 6.76 -11.43
C THR A 420 10.64 8.28 -11.54
N LEU A 421 11.07 9.00 -10.50
CA LEU A 421 11.01 10.45 -10.46
C LEU A 421 12.26 11.12 -11.03
N ASP A 422 13.45 10.63 -10.70
CA ASP A 422 14.70 11.24 -11.17
C ASP A 422 15.03 10.81 -12.60
N ASN A 423 14.82 9.52 -12.91
CA ASN A 423 15.22 8.93 -14.19
C ASN A 423 14.05 8.67 -15.16
N ARG A 424 12.80 8.80 -14.70
CA ARG A 424 11.58 8.60 -15.52
C ARG A 424 11.51 7.22 -16.19
N LEU A 425 12.04 6.19 -15.53
CA LEU A 425 11.99 4.79 -15.93
C LEU A 425 10.81 4.09 -15.24
N TYR A 426 9.59 4.51 -15.59
CA TYR A 426 8.37 4.03 -14.92
C TYR A 426 8.11 2.54 -15.15
N ASN A 427 8.32 2.04 -16.37
CA ASN A 427 8.20 0.64 -16.73
C ASN A 427 9.12 -0.28 -15.90
N ILE A 428 10.41 0.04 -15.82
CA ILE A 428 11.39 -0.73 -15.03
C ILE A 428 11.08 -0.60 -13.54
N GLY A 429 10.75 0.61 -13.06
CA GLY A 429 10.33 0.84 -11.68
C GLY A 429 9.08 0.02 -11.30
N ALA A 430 8.13 -0.13 -12.22
CA ALA A 430 6.94 -0.95 -12.03
C ALA A 430 7.28 -2.44 -11.92
N VAL A 431 8.15 -2.98 -12.79
CA VAL A 431 8.61 -4.38 -12.66
C VAL A 431 9.31 -4.61 -11.33
N MET A 432 10.22 -3.71 -10.93
CA MET A 432 10.90 -3.81 -9.64
C MET A 432 9.91 -3.76 -8.48
N SER A 433 8.91 -2.87 -8.53
CA SER A 433 7.85 -2.78 -7.53
C SER A 433 7.05 -4.08 -7.42
N MET A 434 6.77 -4.76 -8.54
CA MET A 434 6.13 -6.08 -8.56
C MET A 434 7.00 -7.15 -7.91
N LEU A 435 8.31 -7.19 -8.23
CA LEU A 435 9.24 -8.14 -7.62
C LEU A 435 9.32 -7.94 -6.10
N ILE A 436 9.40 -6.70 -5.66
CA ILE A 436 9.41 -6.33 -4.24
C ILE A 436 8.10 -6.75 -3.58
N PHE A 437 6.95 -6.47 -4.21
CA PHE A 437 5.65 -6.88 -3.71
C PHE A 437 5.54 -8.39 -3.53
N VAL A 438 6.01 -9.19 -4.50
CA VAL A 438 6.00 -10.66 -4.40
C VAL A 438 6.87 -11.13 -3.24
N ILE A 439 8.08 -10.57 -3.08
CA ILE A 439 9.00 -10.96 -1.99
C ILE A 439 8.42 -10.57 -0.63
N VAL A 440 8.05 -9.30 -0.45
CA VAL A 440 7.52 -8.78 0.82
C VAL A 440 6.19 -9.44 1.16
N GLY A 441 5.31 -9.63 0.17
CA GLY A 441 4.03 -10.31 0.32
C GLY A 441 4.21 -11.77 0.76
N THR A 442 5.13 -12.50 0.14
CA THR A 442 5.44 -13.89 0.53
C THR A 442 5.99 -13.97 1.95
N ILE A 443 6.95 -13.10 2.31
CA ILE A 443 7.51 -13.04 3.66
C ILE A 443 6.43 -12.68 4.68
N SER A 444 5.56 -11.72 4.35
CA SER A 444 4.47 -11.27 5.22
C SER A 444 3.45 -12.38 5.45
N VAL A 445 2.98 -13.06 4.39
CA VAL A 445 2.06 -14.20 4.52
C VAL A 445 2.68 -15.33 5.34
N TRP A 446 3.95 -15.65 5.08
CA TRP A 446 4.68 -16.66 5.84
C TRP A 446 4.81 -16.29 7.32
N ASN A 447 5.09 -15.03 7.63
CA ASN A 447 5.21 -14.52 8.99
C ASN A 447 3.86 -14.54 9.73
N LEU A 448 2.79 -14.05 9.09
CA LEU A 448 1.44 -14.03 9.64
C LEU A 448 0.94 -15.46 9.93
N ASN A 449 1.17 -16.42 9.03
CA ASN A 449 0.78 -17.82 9.23
C ASN A 449 1.52 -18.53 10.39
N ARG A 450 2.68 -18.00 10.80
CA ARG A 450 3.48 -18.51 11.93
C ARG A 450 3.27 -17.74 13.22
N SER A 451 2.67 -16.55 13.18
CA SER A 451 2.36 -15.78 14.38
C SER A 451 1.27 -16.48 15.19
N LYS A 452 1.62 -16.95 16.39
CA LYS A 452 0.66 -17.59 17.32
C LYS A 452 -0.50 -16.66 17.67
N ALA A 453 -0.27 -15.34 17.66
CA ALA A 453 -1.28 -14.33 17.96
C ALA A 453 -2.46 -14.30 16.98
N ILE A 454 -2.30 -14.77 15.73
CA ILE A 454 -3.39 -14.85 14.75
C ILE A 454 -4.09 -16.21 14.80
N ARG A 455 -3.40 -17.28 15.24
CA ARG A 455 -4.04 -18.60 15.44
C ARG A 455 -5.04 -18.61 16.60
N GLU A 456 -4.99 -17.61 17.46
CA GLU A 456 -5.88 -17.44 18.61
C GLU A 456 -7.03 -16.44 18.35
N LEU A 457 -7.06 -15.78 17.18
CA LEU A 457 -8.19 -15.00 16.66
C LEU A 457 -9.04 -15.86 15.72
#